data_AF-A0A482J266-F1
#
_entry.id   AF-A0A482J266-F1
#
_cell.length_a   1.000
_cell.length_b   1.000
_cell.length_c   1.000
_cell.angle_alpha   90.00
_cell.angle_beta   90.00
_cell.angle_gamma   90.00
#
_symmetry.space_group_name_H-M   'P 1'
#
loop_
_entity.id
_entity.type
_entity.pdbx_description
1 polymer ?
#
loop_
_entity_poly.entity_id
_entity_poly.type
_entity_poly.pdbx_seq_one_letter_code
_entity_poly.pdbx_strand_id
1 'polypeptide(L)'
;MALIIALGLSISMNTHADSLSENYDDLLDMASAIFKNHRVYGAEFYSQALPTGMKYGSWYQVSIEYQNTGTLPWEPGMVRLVNATGGDFGVNDVPLKYKVGAGGVASFSFNVKIECRSYLSFPFFSCADR
;
A
#
# COMPACT_ATOMS: atom_id res chain seq x y z
N MET A 1 3.28 -10.60 -21.22
CA MET A 1 3.25 -9.18 -20.78
C MET A 1 2.21 -9.10 -19.66
N ALA A 2 2.64 -9.05 -18.40
CA ALA A 2 1.72 -9.05 -17.26
C ALA A 2 1.20 -7.62 -17.06
N LEU A 3 -0.08 -7.41 -17.38
CA LEU A 3 -0.76 -6.13 -17.22
C LEU A 3 -1.09 -5.96 -15.72
N ILE A 4 -0.32 -5.11 -15.04
CA ILE A 4 -0.52 -4.74 -13.64
C ILE A 4 -1.73 -3.79 -13.59
N ILE A 5 -2.94 -4.34 -13.47
CA ILE A 5 -4.10 -3.56 -13.06
C ILE A 5 -4.13 -3.64 -11.53
N ALA A 6 -3.46 -2.66 -10.93
CA ALA A 6 -3.49 -2.38 -9.51
C ALA A 6 -4.95 -2.26 -9.06
N LEU A 7 -5.29 -2.89 -7.94
CA LEU A 7 -6.63 -2.91 -7.35
C LEU A 7 -7.14 -1.51 -6.89
N GLY A 8 -6.58 -0.40 -7.37
CA GLY A 8 -6.89 0.96 -6.92
C GLY A 8 -6.65 1.17 -5.43
N LEU A 9 -5.96 0.24 -4.78
CA LEU A 9 -5.60 0.28 -3.38
C LEU A 9 -4.26 1.00 -3.25
N SER A 10 -4.20 1.97 -2.35
CA SER A 10 -3.00 2.73 -2.06
C SER A 10 -2.69 2.62 -0.58
N ILE A 11 -1.41 2.68 -0.22
CA ILE A 11 -1.04 2.87 1.17
C ILE A 11 -1.41 4.30 1.59
N SER A 12 -2.09 4.42 2.74
CA SER A 12 -2.26 5.66 3.46
C SER A 12 -1.43 5.62 4.73
N MET A 13 -0.72 6.72 5.00
CA MET A 13 0.11 6.90 6.18
C MET A 13 -0.28 8.20 6.89
N ASN A 14 -0.33 8.16 8.21
CA ASN A 14 -0.50 9.38 9.00
C ASN A 14 0.80 10.20 8.93
N THR A 15 0.76 11.38 8.31
CA THR A 15 1.93 12.26 8.20
C THR A 15 2.19 12.94 9.54
N HIS A 16 3.03 12.33 10.38
CA HIS A 16 3.74 13.09 11.40
C HIS A 16 4.94 13.77 10.74
N ALA A 17 4.77 15.03 10.33
CA ALA A 17 5.90 15.89 10.01
C ALA A 17 6.62 16.19 11.32
N ASP A 18 7.69 15.45 11.60
CA ASP A 18 8.55 15.71 12.75
C ASP A 18 9.43 16.91 12.39
N SER A 19 9.14 18.08 12.97
CA SER A 19 9.94 19.28 12.77
C SER A 19 11.27 19.10 13.49
N LEU A 20 12.37 18.94 12.75
CA LEU A 20 13.72 18.92 13.32
C LEU A 20 14.02 20.31 13.91
N SER A 21 13.89 20.42 15.23
CA SER A 21 14.33 21.58 16.01
C SER A 21 15.57 21.18 16.80
N GLU A 22 16.73 21.23 16.16
CA GLU A 22 18.00 21.29 16.88
C GLU A 22 18.84 22.43 16.31
N ASN A 23 19.43 23.20 17.22
CA ASN A 23 20.24 24.37 16.92
C ASN A 23 21.57 23.88 16.30
N TYR A 24 21.63 23.85 14.97
CA TYR A 24 22.83 23.49 14.21
C TYR A 24 23.62 24.76 13.89
N ASP A 25 24.68 25.02 14.64
CA ASP A 25 25.52 26.22 14.49
C ASP A 25 26.40 26.20 13.22
N ASP A 26 26.47 25.07 12.49
CA ASP A 26 27.25 24.90 11.27
C ASP A 26 26.38 24.48 10.07
N LEU A 27 26.38 25.30 9.00
CA LEU A 27 25.59 25.04 7.77
C LEU A 27 25.96 23.73 7.06
N LEU A 28 27.20 23.24 7.22
CA LEU A 28 27.65 21.97 6.63
C LEU A 28 27.13 20.76 7.40
N ASP A 29 27.08 20.85 8.72
CA ASP A 29 26.52 19.82 9.58
C ASP A 29 25.00 19.81 9.53
N MET A 30 24.37 20.97 9.32
CA MET A 30 22.95 21.08 9.04
C MET A 30 22.59 20.42 7.71
N ALA A 31 23.37 20.62 6.64
CA ALA A 31 23.15 19.90 5.38
C ALA A 31 23.36 18.38 5.54
N SER A 32 24.41 17.93 6.24
CA SER A 32 24.62 16.50 6.51
C SER A 32 23.52 15.90 7.39
N ALA A 33 23.04 16.62 8.40
CA ALA A 33 21.95 16.21 9.28
C ALA A 33 20.59 16.21 8.57
N ILE A 34 20.32 17.19 7.70
CA ILE A 34 19.11 17.23 6.86
C ILE A 34 19.10 16.06 5.88
N PHE A 35 20.23 15.70 5.27
CA PHE A 35 20.30 14.55 4.35
C PHE A 35 20.44 13.18 5.04
N LYS A 36 21.00 13.09 6.27
CA LYS A 36 21.09 11.83 7.05
C LYS A 36 19.86 11.53 7.89
N ASN A 37 19.12 12.54 8.33
CA ASN A 37 18.06 12.39 9.33
C ASN A 37 16.69 12.88 8.84
N HIS A 38 16.47 12.95 7.52
CA HIS A 38 15.13 13.17 7.01
C HIS A 38 14.30 11.93 7.31
N ARG A 39 13.46 12.01 8.35
CA ARG A 39 12.49 10.98 8.72
C ARG A 39 11.36 11.01 7.70
N VAL A 40 11.47 10.14 6.70
CA VAL A 40 10.56 10.07 5.55
C VAL A 40 9.78 8.78 5.63
N TYR A 41 8.47 8.90 5.46
CA TYR A 41 7.60 7.81 5.10
C TYR A 41 7.67 7.58 3.58
N GLY A 42 7.99 6.36 3.16
CA GLY A 42 8.02 5.98 1.75
C GLY A 42 7.43 4.59 1.59
N ALA A 43 6.65 4.39 0.52
CA ALA A 43 6.08 3.09 0.15
C ALA A 43 6.18 2.87 -1.35
N GLU A 44 6.55 1.66 -1.73
CA GLU A 44 6.53 1.22 -3.12
C GLU A 44 5.80 -0.11 -3.24
N PHE A 45 5.02 -0.29 -4.31
CA PHE A 45 4.34 -1.54 -4.58
C PHE A 45 5.39 -2.62 -4.87
N TYR A 46 5.31 -3.74 -4.13
CA TYR A 46 6.26 -4.83 -4.27
C TYR A 46 5.65 -5.98 -5.09
N SER A 47 4.50 -6.51 -4.65
CA SER A 47 3.86 -7.63 -5.32
C SER A 47 2.36 -7.73 -4.99
N GLN A 48 1.64 -8.55 -5.76
CA GLN A 48 0.30 -8.99 -5.40
C GLN A 48 0.09 -10.45 -5.77
N ALA A 49 -0.70 -11.15 -4.96
CA ALA A 49 -1.09 -12.53 -5.19
C ALA A 49 -2.61 -12.63 -5.27
N LEU A 50 -3.10 -13.17 -6.38
CA LEU A 50 -4.51 -13.41 -6.67
C LEU A 50 -4.69 -14.86 -7.14
N PRO A 51 -5.76 -15.55 -6.71
CA PRO A 51 -6.15 -16.84 -7.29
C PRO A 51 -6.29 -16.79 -8.83
N THR A 52 -5.74 -17.80 -9.51
CA THR A 52 -5.90 -17.98 -10.95
C THR A 52 -7.31 -18.52 -11.23
N GLY A 53 -8.20 -17.64 -11.69
CA GLY A 53 -9.60 -17.99 -11.98
C GLY A 53 -10.52 -17.62 -10.83
N MET A 54 -11.27 -16.55 -11.02
CA MET A 54 -12.27 -16.06 -10.07
C MET A 54 -13.66 -16.14 -10.70
N LYS A 55 -14.63 -16.56 -9.91
CA LYS A 55 -16.05 -16.65 -10.28
C LYS A 55 -16.80 -15.51 -9.63
N TYR A 56 -17.76 -14.95 -10.36
CA TYR A 56 -18.66 -13.94 -9.83
C TYR A 56 -19.44 -14.46 -8.61
N GLY A 57 -19.73 -13.55 -7.68
CA GLY A 57 -20.43 -13.81 -6.43
C GLY A 57 -19.61 -14.53 -5.36
N SER A 58 -18.38 -14.94 -5.67
CA SER A 58 -17.51 -15.68 -4.74
C SER A 58 -16.51 -14.77 -4.04
N TRP A 59 -16.13 -15.16 -2.82
CA TRP A 59 -15.10 -14.51 -2.03
C TRP A 59 -13.73 -15.13 -2.32
N TYR A 60 -12.71 -14.29 -2.46
CA TYR A 60 -11.34 -14.71 -2.69
C TYR A 60 -10.39 -14.00 -1.74
N GLN A 61 -9.43 -14.75 -1.21
CA GLN A 61 -8.33 -14.18 -0.46
C GLN A 61 -7.31 -13.57 -1.43
N VAL A 62 -6.97 -12.32 -1.18
CA VAL A 62 -5.97 -11.54 -1.92
C VAL A 62 -4.86 -11.16 -0.96
N SER A 63 -3.63 -11.12 -1.47
CA SER A 63 -2.51 -10.52 -0.74
C SER A 63 -1.85 -9.44 -1.59
N ILE A 64 -1.52 -8.32 -0.97
CA ILE A 64 -0.76 -7.24 -1.58
C ILE A 64 0.45 -6.95 -0.69
N GLU A 65 1.60 -6.77 -1.31
CA GLU A 65 2.85 -6.48 -0.64
C GLU A 65 3.39 -5.11 -1.02
N TYR A 66 3.83 -4.36 -0.02
CA TYR A 66 4.48 -3.07 -0.19
C TYR A 66 5.81 -3.05 0.54
N GLN A 67 6.80 -2.42 -0.08
CA GLN A 67 8.10 -2.19 0.54
C GLN A 67 8.17 -0.80 1.18
N ASN A 68 8.72 -0.74 2.39
CA ASN A 68 9.06 0.51 3.06
C ASN A 68 10.35 1.08 2.45
N THR A 69 10.21 2.06 1.57
CA THR A 69 11.33 2.77 0.95
C THR A 69 11.74 4.02 1.73
N GLY A 70 11.06 4.31 2.84
CA GLY A 70 11.36 5.40 3.75
C GLY A 70 12.48 5.08 4.75
N THR A 71 12.81 6.08 5.58
CA THR A 71 13.76 5.96 6.69
C THR A 71 13.06 5.67 8.02
N LEU A 72 11.76 5.95 8.10
CA LEU A 72 10.92 5.66 9.26
C LEU A 72 10.36 4.22 9.23
N PRO A 73 10.36 3.50 10.35
CA PRO A 73 9.61 2.26 10.44
C PRO A 73 8.10 2.52 10.36
N TRP A 74 7.37 1.60 9.74
CA TRP A 74 5.92 1.56 9.81
C TRP A 74 5.49 0.86 11.09
N GLU A 75 4.77 1.57 11.96
CA GLU A 75 4.18 1.01 13.16
C GLU A 75 2.71 0.61 12.93
N PRO A 76 2.23 -0.48 13.57
CA PRO A 76 0.80 -0.82 13.55
C PRO A 76 -0.06 0.38 13.99
N GLY A 77 -1.13 0.65 13.24
CA GLY A 77 -2.03 1.79 13.50
C GLY A 77 -1.62 3.11 12.83
N MET A 78 -0.39 3.25 12.33
CA MET A 78 0.05 4.42 11.57
C MET A 78 -0.10 4.26 10.05
N VAL A 79 -0.07 3.02 9.57
CA VAL A 79 -0.15 2.67 8.15
C VAL A 79 -1.31 1.72 7.91
N ARG A 80 -2.10 2.02 6.87
CA ARG A 80 -3.22 1.17 6.43
C ARG A 80 -3.24 1.14 4.91
N LEU A 81 -3.62 0.01 4.33
CA LEU A 81 -3.98 -0.07 2.93
C LEU A 81 -5.40 0.48 2.79
N VAL A 82 -5.63 1.45 1.93
CA VAL A 82 -6.93 2.08 1.74
C VAL A 82 -7.37 2.02 0.28
N ASN A 83 -8.68 2.02 0.09
CA ASN A 83 -9.28 2.14 -1.23
C ASN A 83 -9.22 3.59 -1.72
N ALA A 84 -8.30 3.87 -2.66
CA ALA A 84 -8.05 5.23 -3.12
C ALA A 84 -9.04 5.70 -4.19
N THR A 85 -9.65 4.78 -4.94
CA THR A 85 -10.52 5.08 -6.08
C THR A 85 -12.00 4.82 -5.81
N GLY A 86 -12.36 4.31 -4.63
CA GLY A 86 -13.73 3.95 -4.28
C GLY A 86 -14.22 2.68 -4.99
N GLY A 87 -13.31 1.78 -5.39
CA GLY A 87 -13.68 0.52 -6.06
C GLY A 87 -14.49 -0.42 -5.15
N ASP A 88 -15.49 -1.10 -5.68
CA ASP A 88 -16.42 -1.97 -4.92
C ASP A 88 -15.82 -3.35 -4.54
N PHE A 89 -14.61 -3.40 -3.98
CA PHE A 89 -14.02 -4.67 -3.52
C PHE A 89 -14.53 -5.12 -2.14
N GLY A 90 -15.41 -4.32 -1.51
CA GLY A 90 -15.96 -4.59 -0.19
C GLY A 90 -14.98 -4.41 0.96
N VAL A 91 -13.79 -3.84 0.69
CA VAL A 91 -12.74 -3.55 1.67
C VAL A 91 -12.43 -2.06 1.65
N ASN A 92 -12.69 -1.39 2.76
CA ASN A 92 -12.46 0.04 2.92
C ASN A 92 -11.03 0.33 3.35
N ASP A 93 -10.51 -0.47 4.27
CA ASP A 93 -9.13 -0.40 4.71
C ASP A 93 -8.63 -1.74 5.26
N VAL A 94 -7.31 -1.94 5.26
CA VAL A 94 -6.65 -3.08 5.89
C VAL A 94 -5.50 -2.57 6.77
N PRO A 95 -5.54 -2.78 8.10
CA PRO A 95 -4.49 -2.30 8.99
C PRO A 95 -3.21 -3.11 8.87
N LEU A 96 -2.07 -2.45 9.07
CA LEU A 96 -0.78 -3.12 9.23
C LEU A 96 -0.75 -3.93 10.53
N LYS A 97 -0.38 -5.22 10.45
CA LYS A 97 -0.40 -6.15 11.59
C LYS A 97 0.87 -6.15 12.43
N TYR A 98 1.99 -5.75 11.85
CA TYR A 98 3.31 -5.84 12.47
C TYR A 98 4.20 -4.68 12.03
N LYS A 99 5.19 -4.35 12.85
CA LYS A 99 6.16 -3.29 12.55
C LYS A 99 7.03 -3.65 11.35
N VAL A 100 7.26 -2.70 10.45
CA VAL A 100 8.12 -2.88 9.27
C VAL A 100 9.20 -1.82 9.24
N GLY A 101 10.46 -2.24 9.43
CA GLY A 101 11.62 -1.36 9.32
C GLY A 101 11.85 -0.84 7.90
N ALA A 102 12.74 0.15 7.78
CA ALA A 102 13.20 0.65 6.48
C ALA A 102 13.76 -0.50 5.61
N GLY A 103 13.38 -0.51 4.33
CA GLY A 103 13.69 -1.57 3.36
C GLY A 103 12.84 -2.85 3.51
N GLY A 104 12.06 -2.98 4.59
CA GLY A 104 11.23 -4.16 4.85
C GLY A 104 9.96 -4.21 4.00
N VAL A 105 9.36 -5.40 3.90
CA VAL A 105 8.11 -5.63 3.14
C VAL A 105 6.94 -5.94 4.08
N ALA A 106 5.85 -5.21 3.92
CA ALA A 106 4.57 -5.48 4.58
C ALA A 106 3.66 -6.30 3.68
N SER A 107 2.99 -7.32 4.24
CA SER A 107 1.98 -8.11 3.55
C SER A 107 0.59 -7.81 4.10
N PHE A 108 -0.32 -7.41 3.22
CA PHE A 108 -1.71 -7.10 3.51
C PHE A 108 -2.60 -8.16 2.87
N SER A 109 -3.25 -8.99 3.68
CA SER A 109 -4.18 -10.01 3.18
C SER A 109 -5.61 -9.71 3.61
N PHE A 110 -6.53 -9.80 2.66
CA PHE A 110 -7.96 -9.51 2.84
C PHE A 110 -8.80 -10.30 1.85
N ASN A 111 -10.09 -10.47 2.16
CA ASN A 111 -11.03 -11.14 1.27
C ASN A 111 -11.76 -10.11 0.42
N VAL A 112 -11.81 -10.33 -0.89
CA VAL A 112 -12.60 -9.53 -1.84
C VAL A 112 -13.76 -10.36 -2.36
N LYS A 113 -14.91 -9.72 -2.56
CA LYS A 113 -16.04 -10.34 -3.26
C LYS A 113 -16.02 -9.88 -4.71
N ILE A 114 -16.01 -10.84 -5.63
CA ILE A 114 -15.99 -10.51 -7.05
C ILE A 114 -17.43 -10.31 -7.52
N GLU A 115 -17.83 -9.07 -7.69
CA GLU A 115 -19.14 -8.72 -8.24
C GLU A 115 -19.01 -8.42 -9.74
N CYS A 116 -19.95 -8.93 -10.55
CA CYS A 116 -20.02 -8.56 -11.96
C CYS A 116 -20.64 -7.17 -12.06
N ARG A 117 -19.82 -6.13 -11.93
CA ARG A 117 -20.15 -4.79 -12.43
C ARG A 117 -19.47 -4.57 -13.77
N SER A 118 -20.22 -3.99 -14.70
CA SER A 118 -19.89 -3.72 -16.10
C SER A 118 -18.67 -2.81 -16.36
N TYR A 119 -17.87 -2.45 -15.35
CA TYR A 119 -16.79 -1.46 -15.49
C TYR A 119 -15.48 -1.81 -14.78
N LEU A 120 -15.35 -2.95 -14.12
CA LEU A 120 -14.06 -3.38 -13.57
C LEU A 120 -13.38 -4.34 -14.54
N SER A 121 -12.41 -3.82 -15.28
CA SER A 121 -11.44 -4.63 -16.03
C SER A 121 -10.54 -5.36 -15.03
N PHE A 122 -10.97 -6.55 -14.62
CA PHE A 122 -10.06 -7.54 -14.06
C PHE A 122 -9.25 -8.10 -15.22
N PRO A 123 -7.95 -8.39 -15.04
CA PRO A 123 -7.09 -8.79 -16.15
C PRO A 123 -7.51 -10.08 -16.90
N PHE A 124 -8.62 -10.76 -16.54
CA PHE A 124 -9.09 -11.98 -17.23
C PHE A 124 -10.61 -12.14 -17.43
N PHE A 125 -11.47 -11.19 -17.07
CA PHE A 125 -12.93 -11.38 -17.25
C PHE A 125 -13.63 -10.10 -17.66
N SER A 126 -14.11 -10.04 -18.90
CA SER A 126 -15.19 -9.13 -19.28
C SER A 126 -16.51 -9.76 -18.83
N CYS A 127 -17.42 -8.98 -18.25
CA CYS A 127 -18.78 -9.40 -17.91
C CYS A 127 -19.66 -9.73 -19.15
N ALA A 128 -19.04 -10.05 -20.30
CA ALA A 128 -19.70 -10.08 -21.61
C ALA A 128 -20.16 -11.47 -22.08
N ASP A 129 -19.79 -12.57 -21.41
CA ASP A 129 -20.30 -13.90 -21.77
C ASP A 129 -21.46 -14.32 -20.86
N ARG A 130 -22.66 -13.93 -21.28
CA ARG A 130 -23.91 -14.58 -20.89
C ARG A 130 -24.66 -15.02 -22.13
#